data_AF-A0A2V9WU06-F1
#
_entry.id   AF-A0A2V9WU06-F1
#
_cell.length_a   1.000
_cell.length_b   1.000
_cell.length_c   1.000
_cell.angle_alpha   90.00
_cell.angle_beta   90.00
_cell.angle_gamma   90.00
#
_symmetry.space_group_name_H-M   'P 1'
#
loop_
_entity.id
_entity.type
_entity.pdbx_description
1 polymer ?
#
loop_
_entity_poly.entity_id
_entity_poly.type
_entity_poly.pdbx_seq_one_letter_code
_entity_poly.pdbx_strand_id
1 'polypeptide(L)'
;MVLLVYHRAAFGSSLHLGYSYYQAGAFPWMTHGFMGLTYPKPDVMLKLLFGCRRGLLFYGPVLAAAPFGLRLLWKNPSTAPIARASAAIATYYFLFNASFSAWHGAWSYGPRYMGAGVPLLAIGIAPVWSRAGSYLRAVLALLAVCGLGLSLMGVSTTAQPPNEFRCPALQLFWPSFSQGRFSLNQGSFLAPVEEVREEINLGELVGLHGLPSLIPLFVFWSIALSFWLSIGRNREAAC
;
A
#
# COMPACT_ATOMS: atom_id res chain seq x y z
N MET A 1 -13.08 20.45 13.02
CA MET A 1 -14.41 21.08 13.15
C MET A 1 -15.41 20.50 12.16
N VAL A 2 -15.14 20.51 10.84
CA VAL A 2 -16.05 19.95 9.81
C VAL A 2 -16.52 18.52 10.10
N LEU A 3 -15.62 17.62 10.49
CA LEU A 3 -15.97 16.22 10.82
C LEU A 3 -16.95 16.11 12.00
N LEU A 4 -16.79 16.94 13.03
CA LEU A 4 -17.66 16.92 14.23
C LEU A 4 -19.07 17.44 13.91
N VAL A 5 -19.17 18.40 12.99
CA VAL A 5 -20.43 18.92 12.47
C VAL A 5 -21.12 17.86 11.62
N TYR A 6 -20.38 17.20 10.72
CA TYR A 6 -20.90 16.08 9.93
C TYR A 6 -21.41 14.95 10.82
N HIS A 7 -20.64 14.51 11.81
CA HIS A 7 -21.06 13.47 12.75
C HIS A 7 -22.33 13.87 13.51
N ARG A 8 -22.42 15.13 13.96
CA ARG A 8 -23.61 15.63 14.63
C ARG A 8 -24.82 15.69 13.71
N ALA A 9 -24.65 16.08 12.45
CA ALA A 9 -25.73 16.15 11.48
C ALA A 9 -26.22 14.75 11.06
N ALA A 10 -25.31 13.79 10.86
CA ALA A 10 -25.64 12.45 10.40
C ALA A 10 -26.11 11.50 11.52
N PHE A 11 -25.52 11.61 12.72
CA PHE A 11 -25.70 10.65 13.82
C PHE A 11 -26.28 11.28 15.09
N GLY A 12 -26.52 12.59 15.11
CA GLY A 12 -27.03 13.32 16.28
C GLY A 12 -26.01 13.58 17.37
N SER A 13 -24.77 13.10 17.24
CA SER A 13 -23.69 13.29 18.21
C SER A 13 -22.36 13.54 17.51
N SER A 14 -21.58 14.50 18.02
CA SER A 14 -20.25 14.80 17.49
C SER A 14 -19.19 13.75 17.82
N LEU A 15 -19.43 12.91 18.82
CA LEU A 15 -18.46 11.93 19.34
C LEU A 15 -18.85 10.48 19.05
N HIS A 16 -20.08 10.21 18.63
CA HIS A 16 -20.45 8.87 18.19
C HIS A 16 -19.88 8.63 16.79
N LEU A 17 -19.18 7.51 16.64
CA LEU A 17 -18.61 7.09 15.37
C LEU A 17 -19.68 6.36 14.57
N GLY A 18 -19.68 6.48 13.24
CA GLY A 18 -20.64 5.73 12.39
C GLY A 18 -20.62 4.22 12.65
N TYR A 19 -19.48 3.68 13.08
CA TYR A 19 -19.31 2.28 13.50
C TYR A 19 -20.25 1.85 14.63
N SER A 20 -20.71 2.76 15.50
CA SER A 20 -21.67 2.42 16.57
C SER A 20 -23.08 2.14 16.07
N TYR A 21 -23.38 2.47 14.80
CA TYR A 21 -24.68 2.28 14.19
C TYR A 21 -24.74 1.07 13.26
N TYR A 22 -23.71 0.22 13.26
CA TYR A 22 -23.79 -1.04 12.53
C TYR A 22 -24.90 -1.93 13.09
N GLN A 23 -25.55 -2.67 12.19
CA GLN A 23 -26.56 -3.66 12.57
C GLN A 23 -25.95 -4.64 13.59
N ALA A 24 -26.72 -4.91 14.65
CA ALA A 24 -26.30 -5.83 15.69
C ALA A 24 -25.92 -7.19 15.08
N GLY A 25 -24.72 -7.68 15.40
CA GLY A 25 -24.22 -8.96 14.89
C GLY A 25 -23.61 -8.92 13.49
N ALA A 26 -23.67 -7.80 12.75
CA ALA A 26 -23.03 -7.69 11.42
C ALA A 26 -21.51 -7.88 11.50
N PHE A 27 -20.88 -7.36 12.57
CA PHE A 27 -19.45 -7.50 12.81
C PHE A 27 -19.18 -7.89 14.28
N PRO A 28 -19.35 -9.18 14.63
CA PRO A 28 -19.24 -9.64 16.02
C PRO A 28 -17.89 -9.27 16.67
N TRP A 29 -16.81 -9.25 15.89
CA TRP A 29 -15.47 -8.90 16.33
C TRP A 29 -15.29 -7.42 16.73
N MET A 30 -16.21 -6.52 16.39
CA MET A 30 -16.19 -5.12 16.83
C MET A 30 -16.67 -4.94 18.27
N THR A 31 -17.33 -5.94 18.85
CA THR A 31 -17.80 -5.90 20.25
C THR A 31 -16.68 -6.06 21.27
N HIS A 32 -15.51 -6.53 20.85
CA HIS A 32 -14.34 -6.71 21.71
C HIS A 32 -13.45 -5.46 21.72
N GLY A 33 -13.10 -4.98 22.90
CA GLY A 33 -12.27 -3.79 23.08
C GLY A 33 -12.96 -2.50 22.62
N PHE A 34 -12.19 -1.53 22.13
CA PHE A 34 -12.75 -0.29 21.59
C PHE A 34 -13.09 -0.47 20.10
N MET A 35 -14.32 -0.89 19.80
CA MET A 35 -14.80 -1.12 18.41
C MET A 35 -13.90 -2.10 17.62
N GLY A 36 -13.42 -3.16 18.27
CA GLY A 36 -12.50 -4.14 17.68
C GLY A 36 -11.03 -3.80 17.85
N LEU A 37 -10.66 -2.70 18.51
CA LEU A 37 -9.27 -2.45 18.93
C LEU A 37 -9.01 -3.05 20.31
N THR A 38 -7.96 -3.85 20.41
CA THR A 38 -7.51 -4.44 21.66
C THR A 38 -6.08 -4.00 21.97
N TYR A 39 -5.10 -4.89 21.81
CA TYR A 39 -3.68 -4.61 21.98
C TYR A 39 -2.91 -5.14 20.76
N PRO A 40 -1.73 -4.58 20.44
CA PRO A 40 -0.96 -5.00 19.28
C PRO A 40 -0.46 -6.43 19.50
N LYS A 41 -0.95 -7.37 18.68
CA LYS A 41 -0.62 -8.79 18.83
C LYS A 41 0.72 -9.09 18.13
N PRO A 42 1.72 -9.66 18.82
CA PRO A 42 3.03 -9.94 18.21
C PRO A 42 2.99 -10.86 17.00
N ASP A 43 2.09 -11.87 17.00
CA ASP A 43 1.91 -12.78 15.87
C ASP A 43 1.38 -12.03 14.63
N VAL A 44 0.49 -11.07 14.83
CA VAL A 44 -0.04 -10.21 13.77
C VAL A 44 1.05 -9.27 13.25
N MET A 45 1.85 -8.68 14.14
CA MET A 45 2.99 -7.85 13.74
C MET A 45 3.95 -8.60 12.82
N LEU A 46 4.30 -9.85 13.15
CA LEU A 46 5.15 -10.68 12.30
C LEU A 46 4.50 -10.99 10.94
N LYS A 47 3.20 -11.29 10.93
CA LYS A 47 2.43 -11.52 9.68
C LYS A 47 2.36 -10.25 8.82
N LEU A 48 2.23 -9.07 9.45
CA LEU A 48 2.20 -7.77 8.76
C LEU A 48 3.57 -7.36 8.21
N LEU A 49 4.67 -7.81 8.81
CA LEU A 49 6.01 -7.53 8.29
C LEU A 49 6.46 -8.53 7.24
N PHE A 50 6.35 -9.84 7.52
CA PHE A 50 7.00 -10.91 6.75
C PHE A 50 6.03 -11.87 6.07
N GLY A 51 4.73 -11.79 6.35
CA GLY A 51 3.77 -12.75 5.82
C GLY A 51 3.69 -12.73 4.29
N CYS A 52 3.73 -13.89 3.64
CA CYS A 52 3.59 -14.01 2.19
C CYS A 52 2.27 -13.42 1.65
N ARG A 53 1.24 -13.35 2.50
CA ARG A 53 -0.08 -12.83 2.11
C ARG A 53 -0.13 -11.31 2.03
N ARG A 54 0.42 -10.61 3.04
CA ARG A 54 0.22 -9.17 3.28
C ARG A 54 1.45 -8.48 3.88
N GLY A 55 2.60 -9.14 3.88
CA GLY A 55 3.81 -8.66 4.54
C GLY A 55 4.34 -7.41 3.86
N LEU A 56 4.56 -6.37 4.64
CA LEU A 56 5.12 -5.11 4.17
C LEU A 56 6.49 -5.31 3.52
N LEU A 57 7.35 -6.10 4.14
CA LEU A 57 8.70 -6.37 3.64
C LEU A 57 8.71 -7.45 2.55
N PHE A 58 7.65 -8.24 2.44
CA PHE A 58 7.48 -9.18 1.32
C PHE A 58 7.16 -8.41 0.02
N TYR A 59 6.20 -7.49 0.06
CA TYR A 59 5.80 -6.70 -1.11
C TYR A 59 6.66 -5.45 -1.35
N GLY A 60 7.31 -4.93 -0.31
CA GLY A 60 8.16 -3.74 -0.38
C GLY A 60 9.47 -3.95 0.39
N PRO A 61 10.36 -4.87 -0.03
CA PRO A 61 11.56 -5.21 0.73
C PRO A 61 12.52 -4.02 0.91
N VAL A 62 12.51 -3.04 0.00
CA VAL A 62 13.29 -1.80 0.13
C VAL A 62 12.93 -1.01 1.39
N LEU A 63 11.70 -1.16 1.92
CA LEU A 63 11.26 -0.50 3.15
C LEU A 63 12.03 -0.98 4.39
N ALA A 64 12.75 -2.11 4.32
CA ALA A 64 13.65 -2.53 5.39
C ALA A 64 14.76 -1.48 5.67
N ALA A 65 15.13 -0.68 4.67
CA ALA A 65 16.11 0.40 4.82
C ALA A 65 15.54 1.65 5.53
N ALA A 66 14.22 1.85 5.49
CA ALA A 66 13.58 3.07 5.94
C ALA A 66 13.83 3.43 7.43
N PRO A 67 13.74 2.49 8.41
CA PRO A 67 14.03 2.80 9.80
C PRO A 67 15.44 3.36 10.03
N PHE A 68 16.42 2.88 9.25
CA PHE A 68 17.80 3.35 9.36
C PHE A 68 17.93 4.80 8.90
N GLY A 69 17.32 5.19 7.78
CA GLY A 69 17.39 6.57 7.34
C GLY A 69 16.51 7.52 8.15
N LEU A 70 15.39 7.07 8.72
CA LEU A 70 14.65 7.86 9.71
C LEU A 70 15.51 8.14 10.94
N ARG A 71 16.30 7.17 11.42
CA ARG A 71 17.27 7.38 12.50
C ARG A 71 18.35 8.39 12.11
N LEU A 72 18.80 8.38 10.86
CA LEU A 72 19.77 9.36 10.35
C LEU A 72 19.19 10.78 10.32
N LEU A 73 17.93 10.95 9.92
CA LEU A 73 17.24 12.24 9.92
C LEU A 73 16.93 12.72 11.34
N TRP A 74 16.64 11.80 12.27
CA TRP A 74 16.40 12.14 13.68
C TRP A 74 17.64 12.78 14.33
N LYS A 75 18.84 12.33 13.97
CA LYS A 75 20.10 12.86 14.54
C LYS A 75 20.41 14.31 14.14
N ASN A 76 19.80 14.83 13.08
CA ASN A 76 20.01 16.20 12.64
C ASN A 76 18.85 17.09 13.16
N PRO A 77 19.12 18.13 13.96
CA PRO A 77 18.08 18.99 14.54
C PRO A 77 17.09 19.57 13.53
N SER A 78 17.57 19.91 12.32
CA SER A 78 16.73 20.49 11.26
C SER A 78 15.69 19.51 10.70
N THR A 79 16.04 18.22 10.62
CA THR A 79 15.16 17.16 10.06
C THR A 79 14.49 16.31 11.12
N ALA A 80 14.87 16.46 12.39
CA ALA A 80 14.34 15.68 13.50
C ALA A 80 12.81 15.78 13.67
N PRO A 81 12.15 16.95 13.52
CA PRO A 81 10.69 17.02 13.60
C PRO A 81 10.00 16.16 12.55
N ILE A 82 10.48 16.20 11.30
CA ILE A 82 9.93 15.42 10.18
C ILE A 82 10.15 13.92 10.41
N ALA A 83 11.36 13.54 10.85
CA ALA A 83 11.68 12.15 11.16
C ALA A 83 10.78 11.59 12.27
N ARG A 84 10.56 12.37 13.34
CA ARG A 84 9.69 12.01 14.45
C ARG A 84 8.23 11.86 14.03
N ALA A 85 7.70 12.83 13.29
CA ALA A 85 6.33 12.78 12.80
C ALA A 85 6.10 11.58 11.88
N SER A 86 7.02 11.36 10.93
CA SER A 86 6.94 10.25 9.98
C SER A 86 7.03 8.89 10.68
N ALA A 87 7.98 8.74 11.62
CA ALA A 87 8.12 7.52 12.42
C ALA A 87 6.90 7.29 13.31
N ALA A 88 6.36 8.34 13.94
CA ALA A 88 5.17 8.24 14.79
C ALA A 88 3.94 7.80 13.99
N ILE A 89 3.70 8.37 12.81
CA ILE A 89 2.54 8.01 11.97
C ILE A 89 2.69 6.59 11.43
N ALA A 90 3.87 6.21 10.93
CA ALA A 90 4.12 4.85 10.46
C ALA A 90 3.94 3.82 11.59
N THR A 91 4.47 4.12 12.78
CA THR A 91 4.33 3.26 13.96
C THR A 91 2.87 3.18 14.43
N TYR A 92 2.15 4.31 14.43
CA TYR A 92 0.73 4.35 14.76
C TYR A 92 -0.08 3.41 13.87
N TYR A 93 0.05 3.52 12.54
CA TYR A 93 -0.71 2.67 11.62
C TYR A 93 -0.31 1.19 11.73
N PHE A 94 0.97 0.90 11.98
CA PHE A 94 1.44 -0.47 12.22
C PHE A 94 0.82 -1.07 13.48
N LEU A 95 0.89 -0.35 14.61
CA LEU A 95 0.35 -0.82 15.89
C LEU A 95 -1.19 -0.87 15.87
N PHE A 96 -1.83 0.12 15.25
CA PHE A 96 -3.27 0.13 15.01
C PHE A 96 -3.69 -1.13 14.25
N ASN A 97 -3.02 -1.42 13.12
CA ASN A 97 -3.35 -2.59 12.32
C ASN A 97 -3.13 -3.89 13.11
N ALA A 98 -2.05 -3.98 13.89
CA ALA A 98 -1.77 -5.14 14.74
C ALA A 98 -2.76 -5.31 15.91
N SER A 99 -3.43 -4.23 16.32
CA SER A 99 -4.39 -4.22 17.44
C SER A 99 -5.83 -4.47 17.01
N PHE A 100 -6.10 -4.36 15.70
CA PHE A 100 -7.45 -4.44 15.17
C PHE A 100 -7.88 -5.90 14.96
N SER A 101 -9.07 -6.26 15.43
CA SER A 101 -9.60 -7.62 15.28
C SER A 101 -9.70 -8.05 13.82
N ALA A 102 -10.10 -7.14 12.91
CA ALA A 102 -10.15 -7.38 11.48
C ALA A 102 -8.86 -6.94 10.77
N TRP A 103 -7.69 -7.18 11.38
CA TRP A 103 -6.38 -6.77 10.86
C TRP A 103 -6.10 -7.22 9.42
N HIS A 104 -6.74 -8.31 8.98
CA HIS A 104 -6.62 -8.84 7.63
C HIS A 104 -7.10 -7.86 6.53
N GLY A 105 -8.01 -6.93 6.87
CA GLY A 105 -8.49 -5.92 5.91
C GLY A 105 -9.32 -6.46 4.75
N ALA A 106 -10.00 -7.60 4.94
CA ALA A 106 -10.72 -8.35 3.89
C ALA A 106 -9.80 -8.72 2.70
N TRP A 107 -10.32 -8.72 1.47
CA TRP A 107 -9.51 -8.97 0.27
C TRP A 107 -8.68 -7.73 -0.05
N SER A 108 -7.37 -7.85 0.06
CA SER A 108 -6.47 -6.71 -0.11
C SER A 108 -5.05 -7.14 -0.47
N TYR A 109 -4.44 -6.37 -1.37
CA TYR A 109 -3.00 -6.39 -1.59
C TYR A 109 -2.27 -5.70 -0.42
N GLY A 110 -1.31 -6.41 0.21
CA GLY A 110 -0.53 -5.88 1.32
C GLY A 110 -1.33 -5.57 2.60
N PRO A 111 -0.71 -4.86 3.56
CA PRO A 111 -1.36 -4.48 4.82
C PRO A 111 -2.15 -3.19 4.65
N ARG A 112 -3.41 -3.30 4.17
CA ARG A 112 -4.27 -2.17 3.75
C ARG A 112 -4.32 -1.01 4.72
N TYR A 113 -4.41 -1.28 6.03
CA TYR A 113 -4.50 -0.23 7.05
C TYR A 113 -3.21 0.54 7.26
N MET A 114 -2.08 0.06 6.74
CA MET A 114 -0.81 0.79 6.75
C MET A 114 -0.64 1.74 5.57
N GLY A 115 -1.61 1.81 4.63
CA GLY A 115 -1.48 2.57 3.39
C GLY A 115 -1.04 4.02 3.56
N ALA A 116 -1.53 4.71 4.60
CA ALA A 116 -1.11 6.08 4.91
C ALA A 116 0.25 6.18 5.62
N GLY A 117 0.68 5.13 6.33
CA GLY A 117 1.96 5.08 7.04
C GLY A 117 3.14 4.74 6.12
N VAL A 118 2.92 3.95 5.07
CA VAL A 118 3.99 3.47 4.16
C VAL A 118 4.73 4.61 3.44
N PRO A 119 4.07 5.61 2.83
CA PRO A 119 4.78 6.72 2.18
C PRO A 119 5.65 7.52 3.17
N LEU A 120 5.16 7.71 4.39
CA LEU A 120 5.91 8.42 5.43
C LEU A 120 7.10 7.60 5.95
N LEU A 121 6.94 6.29 6.04
CA LEU A 121 8.06 5.39 6.31
C LEU A 121 9.11 5.49 5.19
N ALA A 122 8.67 5.49 3.92
CA ALA A 122 9.54 5.51 2.74
C ALA A 122 10.44 6.76 2.64
N ILE A 123 10.11 7.87 3.31
CA ILE A 123 11.00 9.05 3.45
C ILE A 123 12.37 8.65 3.99
N GLY A 124 12.42 7.64 4.87
CA GLY A 124 13.67 7.09 5.40
C GLY A 124 14.57 6.41 4.37
N ILE A 125 14.11 6.11 3.15
CA ILE A 125 14.95 5.47 2.13
C ILE A 125 15.96 6.47 1.57
N ALA A 126 15.56 7.73 1.35
CA ALA A 126 16.40 8.74 0.71
C ALA A 126 17.74 9.02 1.44
N PRO A 127 17.78 9.20 2.77
CA PRO A 127 19.05 9.38 3.50
C PRO A 127 19.98 8.18 3.40
N VAL A 128 19.43 6.95 3.37
CA VAL A 128 20.23 5.73 3.20
C VAL A 128 20.82 5.70 1.80
N TRP A 129 20.01 5.99 0.78
CA TRP A 129 20.47 6.07 -0.60
C TRP A 129 21.60 7.09 -0.81
N SER A 130 21.46 8.29 -0.24
CA SER A 130 22.46 9.35 -0.38
C SER A 130 23.80 8.97 0.23
N ARG A 131 23.82 8.26 1.36
CA ARG A 131 25.05 7.81 2.05
C ARG A 131 25.56 6.45 1.58
N ALA A 132 24.78 5.70 0.81
CA ALA A 132 25.15 4.39 0.33
C ALA A 132 26.26 4.46 -0.73
N GLY A 133 27.24 3.54 -0.64
CA GLY A 133 28.16 3.26 -1.74
C GLY A 133 27.47 2.60 -2.93
N SER A 134 28.17 2.45 -4.05
CA SER A 134 27.64 1.89 -5.31
C SER A 134 26.96 0.53 -5.13
N TYR A 135 27.59 -0.37 -4.37
CA TYR A 135 27.04 -1.70 -4.07
C TYR A 135 25.70 -1.63 -3.33
N LEU A 136 25.63 -0.87 -2.24
CA LEU A 136 24.40 -0.76 -1.45
C LEU A 136 23.28 -0.06 -2.23
N ARG A 137 23.61 0.94 -3.07
CA ARG A 137 22.63 1.54 -3.99
C ARG A 137 22.08 0.51 -4.98
N ALA A 138 22.92 -0.33 -5.57
CA ALA A 138 22.48 -1.40 -6.46
C ALA A 138 21.53 -2.38 -5.74
N VAL A 139 21.84 -2.76 -4.51
CA VAL A 139 20.97 -3.62 -3.67
C VAL A 139 19.63 -2.94 -3.41
N LEU A 140 19.61 -1.67 -2.97
CA LEU A 140 18.38 -0.94 -2.70
C LEU A 140 17.53 -0.77 -3.97
N ALA A 141 18.17 -0.49 -5.11
CA ALA A 141 17.49 -0.40 -6.40
C ALA A 141 16.87 -1.74 -6.80
N LEU A 142 17.61 -2.84 -6.65
CA LEU A 142 17.09 -4.18 -6.93
C LEU A 142 15.87 -4.50 -6.06
N LEU A 143 15.95 -4.24 -4.75
CA LEU A 143 14.81 -4.45 -3.84
C LEU A 143 13.60 -3.57 -4.21
N ALA A 144 13.84 -2.32 -4.62
CA ALA A 144 12.77 -1.43 -5.07
C ALA A 144 12.11 -1.94 -6.36
N VAL A 145 12.91 -2.42 -7.33
CA VAL A 145 12.42 -3.01 -8.58
C VAL A 145 11.64 -4.29 -8.32
N CYS A 146 12.10 -5.16 -7.41
CA CYS A 146 11.35 -6.36 -7.00
C CYS A 146 9.98 -6.01 -6.42
N GLY A 147 9.92 -5.04 -5.50
CA GLY A 147 8.65 -4.59 -4.92
C GLY A 147 7.72 -3.91 -5.93
N LEU A 148 8.28 -3.13 -6.86
CA LEU A 148 7.54 -2.54 -7.97
C LEU A 148 6.95 -3.62 -8.88
N GLY A 149 7.72 -4.66 -9.20
CA GLY A 149 7.26 -5.80 -9.99
C GLY A 149 6.11 -6.55 -9.32
N LEU A 150 6.21 -6.84 -8.02
CA LEU A 150 5.11 -7.44 -7.25
C LEU A 150 3.85 -6.57 -7.25
N SER A 151 4.03 -5.25 -7.11
CA SER A 151 2.91 -4.30 -7.09
C SER A 151 2.27 -4.15 -8.47
N LEU A 152 3.07 -4.17 -9.54
CA LEU A 152 2.59 -4.18 -10.92
C LEU A 152 1.77 -5.45 -11.20
N MET A 153 2.26 -6.61 -10.78
CA MET A 153 1.50 -7.87 -10.92
C MET A 153 0.20 -7.84 -10.10
N GLY A 154 0.25 -7.35 -8.85
CA GLY A 154 -0.95 -7.20 -8.02
C GLY A 154 -2.00 -6.29 -8.65
N VAL A 155 -1.60 -5.06 -9.03
CA VAL A 155 -2.52 -4.06 -9.61
C VAL A 155 -3.04 -4.47 -10.99
N SER A 156 -2.23 -5.13 -11.82
CA SER A 156 -2.67 -5.58 -13.15
C SER A 156 -3.62 -6.77 -13.11
N THR A 157 -3.51 -7.65 -12.10
CA THR A 157 -4.35 -8.85 -11.98
C THR A 157 -5.58 -8.62 -11.11
N THR A 158 -5.39 -8.30 -9.83
CA THR A 158 -6.44 -7.99 -8.85
C THR A 158 -5.83 -7.35 -7.61
N ALA A 159 -6.33 -6.17 -7.25
CA ALA A 159 -5.95 -5.51 -6.00
C ALA A 159 -6.59 -6.18 -4.74
N GLN A 160 -7.48 -7.16 -4.95
CA GLN A 160 -8.31 -7.79 -3.92
C GLN A 160 -8.21 -9.32 -3.99
N PRO A 161 -7.00 -9.90 -3.76
CA PRO A 161 -6.84 -11.35 -3.75
C PRO A 161 -7.73 -12.00 -2.67
N PRO A 162 -8.46 -13.09 -3.00
CA PRO A 162 -9.26 -13.84 -2.04
C PRO A 162 -8.45 -14.38 -0.86
N ASN A 163 -9.11 -14.51 0.29
CA ASN A 163 -8.50 -14.97 1.54
C ASN A 163 -8.09 -16.46 1.56
N GLU A 164 -8.40 -17.21 0.52
CA GLU A 164 -8.04 -18.62 0.40
C GLU A 164 -6.55 -18.80 0.10
N PHE A 165 -5.97 -17.88 -0.68
CA PHE A 165 -4.56 -17.94 -1.07
C PHE A 165 -3.64 -17.61 0.11
N ARG A 166 -2.77 -18.55 0.50
CA ARG A 166 -1.77 -18.33 1.55
C ARG A 166 -0.67 -17.38 1.09
N CYS A 167 -0.27 -17.49 -0.18
CA CYS A 167 0.66 -16.56 -0.82
C CYS A 167 0.13 -16.15 -2.21
N PRO A 168 -0.65 -15.05 -2.28
CA PRO A 168 -1.24 -14.57 -3.53
C PRO A 168 -0.20 -14.27 -4.62
N ALA A 169 0.99 -13.81 -4.24
CA ALA A 169 2.06 -13.53 -5.19
C ALA A 169 2.42 -14.73 -6.07
N LEU A 170 2.56 -15.91 -5.47
CA LEU A 170 2.94 -17.14 -6.19
C LEU A 170 1.74 -17.90 -6.72
N GLN A 171 0.60 -17.87 -6.00
CA GLN A 171 -0.55 -18.70 -6.30
C GLN A 171 -1.54 -18.04 -7.26
N LEU A 172 -1.55 -16.70 -7.33
CA LEU A 172 -2.53 -15.94 -8.11
C LEU A 172 -1.84 -14.95 -9.06
N PHE A 173 -1.01 -14.05 -8.53
CA PHE A 173 -0.44 -12.95 -9.32
C PHE A 173 0.52 -13.46 -10.40
N TRP A 174 1.50 -14.29 -10.04
CA TRP A 174 2.47 -14.82 -11.00
C TRP A 174 1.82 -15.68 -12.12
N PRO A 175 0.97 -16.68 -11.81
CA PRO A 175 0.30 -17.46 -12.85
C PRO A 175 -0.59 -16.60 -13.75
N SER A 176 -1.34 -15.64 -13.17
CA SER A 176 -2.25 -14.81 -13.96
C SER A 176 -1.49 -13.80 -14.83
N PHE A 177 -0.45 -13.18 -14.29
CA PHE A 177 0.40 -12.24 -15.02
C PHE A 177 1.14 -12.92 -16.17
N SER A 178 1.72 -14.10 -15.94
CA SER A 178 2.43 -14.86 -16.98
C SER A 178 1.50 -15.34 -18.11
N GLN A 179 0.24 -15.59 -17.80
CA GLN A 179 -0.80 -15.91 -18.80
C GLN A 179 -1.43 -14.67 -19.45
N GLY A 180 -1.02 -13.46 -19.07
CA GLY A 180 -1.63 -12.22 -19.55
C GLY A 180 -3.09 -12.03 -19.11
N ARG A 181 -3.52 -12.72 -18.05
CA ARG A 181 -4.87 -12.59 -17.49
C ARG A 181 -4.88 -11.44 -16.50
N PHE A 182 -5.30 -10.28 -16.98
CA PHE A 182 -5.45 -9.07 -16.18
C PHE A 182 -6.90 -8.90 -15.69
N SER A 183 -7.15 -7.96 -14.78
CA SER A 183 -8.52 -7.54 -14.43
C SER A 183 -9.45 -8.70 -14.06
N LEU A 184 -9.02 -9.50 -13.08
CA LEU A 184 -9.72 -10.70 -12.60
C LEU A 184 -10.88 -10.37 -11.66
N ASN A 185 -11.01 -9.12 -11.23
CA ASN A 185 -12.12 -8.69 -10.39
C ASN A 185 -13.40 -8.62 -11.22
N GLN A 186 -14.33 -9.55 -10.93
CA GLN A 186 -15.60 -9.71 -11.64
C GLN A 186 -16.78 -9.05 -10.91
N GLY A 187 -16.55 -8.34 -9.80
CA GLY A 187 -17.61 -7.71 -9.02
C GLY A 187 -17.86 -6.27 -9.42
N SER A 188 -19.08 -5.96 -9.88
CA SER A 188 -19.57 -4.58 -9.98
C SER A 188 -20.11 -4.12 -8.63
N PHE A 189 -19.73 -2.91 -8.19
CA PHE A 189 -20.35 -2.26 -7.02
C PHE A 189 -21.70 -1.61 -7.37
N LEU A 190 -22.00 -1.43 -8.66
CA LEU A 190 -23.13 -0.64 -9.16
C LEU A 190 -24.22 -1.51 -9.81
N ALA A 191 -23.89 -2.71 -10.27
CA ALA A 191 -24.83 -3.64 -10.90
C ALA A 191 -24.96 -4.93 -10.08
N PRO A 192 -26.18 -5.33 -9.64
CA PRO A 192 -26.33 -6.52 -8.81
C PRO A 192 -26.16 -7.86 -9.54
N VAL A 193 -26.12 -7.94 -10.88
CA VAL A 193 -26.26 -9.24 -11.58
C VAL A 193 -25.56 -9.36 -12.95
N GLU A 194 -24.61 -8.53 -13.35
CA GLU A 194 -23.89 -8.77 -14.62
C GLU A 194 -22.39 -8.91 -14.40
N GLU A 195 -21.83 -9.98 -14.98
CA GLU A 195 -20.40 -10.30 -15.12
C GLU A 195 -19.69 -9.27 -16.03
N VAL A 196 -19.90 -7.98 -15.79
CA VAL A 196 -19.19 -6.92 -16.50
C VAL A 196 -17.83 -6.78 -15.86
N ARG A 197 -16.80 -7.07 -16.66
CA ARG A 197 -15.39 -6.85 -16.31
C ARG A 197 -15.14 -5.34 -16.26
N GLU A 198 -15.43 -4.70 -15.14
CA GLU A 198 -15.40 -3.23 -15.00
C GLU A 198 -13.99 -2.67 -14.73
N GLU A 199 -13.07 -3.46 -14.20
CA GLU A 199 -11.70 -3.00 -13.91
C GLU A 199 -10.77 -3.10 -15.14
N ILE A 200 -11.12 -2.47 -16.26
CA ILE A 200 -10.38 -2.57 -17.53
C ILE A 200 -9.15 -1.64 -17.51
N ASN A 201 -8.00 -2.13 -17.96
CA ASN A 201 -6.81 -1.27 -18.15
C ASN A 201 -6.84 -0.53 -19.49
N LEU A 202 -6.09 0.57 -19.61
CA LEU A 202 -6.08 1.41 -20.83
C LEU A 202 -5.70 0.64 -22.11
N GLY A 203 -4.87 -0.40 -22.02
CA GLY A 203 -4.54 -1.22 -23.19
C GLY A 203 -5.69 -2.11 -23.62
N GLU A 204 -6.39 -2.74 -22.67
CA GLU A 204 -7.60 -3.52 -22.95
C GLU A 204 -8.72 -2.65 -23.53
N LEU A 205 -8.82 -1.38 -23.11
CA LEU A 205 -9.75 -0.41 -23.71
C LEU A 205 -9.45 -0.14 -25.19
N VAL A 206 -8.18 -0.19 -25.58
CA VAL A 206 -7.72 0.01 -26.97
C VAL A 206 -7.72 -1.32 -27.77
N GLY A 207 -8.19 -2.42 -27.17
CA GLY A 207 -8.28 -3.74 -27.82
C GLY A 207 -7.01 -4.58 -27.72
N LEU A 208 -6.03 -4.19 -26.89
CA LEU A 208 -4.86 -5.03 -26.61
C LEU A 208 -5.20 -6.08 -25.56
N HIS A 209 -4.78 -7.31 -25.80
CA HIS A 209 -4.99 -8.43 -24.87
C HIS A 209 -3.66 -9.00 -24.39
N GLY A 210 -3.65 -9.55 -23.18
CA GLY A 210 -2.44 -10.11 -22.58
C GLY A 210 -1.40 -9.05 -22.22
N LEU A 211 -0.13 -9.44 -22.13
CA LEU A 211 0.99 -8.55 -21.79
C LEU A 211 1.05 -7.23 -22.61
N PRO A 212 0.71 -7.22 -23.93
CA PRO A 212 0.62 -5.97 -24.70
C PRO A 212 -0.30 -4.91 -24.10
N SER A 213 -1.31 -5.27 -23.30
CA SER A 213 -2.20 -4.29 -22.67
C SER A 213 -1.49 -3.37 -21.68
N LEU A 214 -0.27 -3.70 -21.24
CA LEU A 214 0.55 -2.85 -20.37
C LEU A 214 1.41 -1.83 -21.14
N ILE A 215 1.47 -1.90 -22.48
CA ILE A 215 2.26 -0.95 -23.30
C ILE A 215 1.89 0.51 -23.00
N PRO A 216 0.60 0.91 -22.95
CA PRO A 216 0.25 2.30 -22.64
C PRO A 216 0.77 2.78 -21.29
N LEU A 217 0.78 1.89 -20.28
CA LEU A 217 1.32 2.19 -18.96
C LEU A 217 2.84 2.44 -19.01
N PHE A 218 3.59 1.58 -19.69
CA PHE A 218 5.03 1.74 -19.82
C PHE A 218 5.41 2.97 -20.64
N VAL A 219 4.64 3.30 -21.69
CA VAL A 219 4.82 4.55 -22.46
C VAL A 219 4.62 5.75 -21.54
N PHE A 220 3.54 5.78 -20.76
CA PHE A 220 3.29 6.86 -19.82
C PHE A 220 4.41 7.02 -18.78
N TRP A 221 4.87 5.92 -18.18
CA TRP A 221 6.01 5.95 -17.24
C TRP A 221 7.30 6.42 -17.89
N SER A 222 7.57 6.02 -19.14
CA SER A 222 8.76 6.45 -19.88
C SER A 222 8.73 7.95 -20.18
N ILE A 223 7.57 8.49 -20.54
CA ILE A 223 7.37 9.94 -20.74
C ILE A 223 7.58 10.69 -19.43
N ALA A 224 6.94 10.23 -18.34
CA ALA A 224 7.07 10.85 -17.02
C ALA A 224 8.53 10.85 -16.52
N LEU A 225 9.24 9.73 -16.70
CA LEU A 225 10.65 9.61 -16.36
C LEU A 225 11.52 10.56 -17.19
N SER A 226 11.29 10.64 -18.50
CA SER A 226 12.03 11.53 -19.41
C SER A 226 11.81 13.00 -19.04
N PHE A 227 10.57 13.38 -18.74
CA PHE A 227 10.22 14.72 -18.27
C PHE A 227 10.93 15.06 -16.95
N TRP A 228 10.90 14.13 -15.98
CA TRP A 228 11.59 14.30 -14.71
C TRP A 228 13.10 14.50 -14.87
N LEU A 229 13.74 13.68 -15.71
CA LEU A 229 15.17 13.79 -16.02
C LEU A 229 15.51 15.12 -16.73
N SER A 230 14.62 15.61 -17.61
CA SER A 230 14.79 16.91 -18.26
C SER A 230 14.77 18.06 -17.26
N ILE A 231 13.90 18.02 -16.25
CA ILE A 231 13.86 19.03 -15.19
C ILE A 231 15.16 19.02 -14.37
N GLY A 232 15.68 17.82 -14.06
CA GLY A 232 16.94 17.67 -13.32
C GLY A 232 18.12 18.28 -14.07
N ARG A 233 18.27 17.97 -15.36
CA ARG A 233 19.34 18.51 -16.21
C ARG A 233 19.28 20.03 -16.34
N ASN A 234 18.07 20.59 -16.46
CA ASN A 234 17.89 22.05 -16.56
C ASN A 234 18.24 22.77 -15.24
N ARG A 235 18.09 22.11 -14.08
CA ARG A 235 18.56 22.66 -12.79
C ARG A 235 20.07 22.63 -12.65
N GLU A 236 20.73 21.59 -13.13
CA GLU A 236 22.20 21.49 -13.11
C GLU A 236 22.85 22.48 -14.09
N ALA A 237 22.19 22.80 -15.21
CA ALA A 237 22.68 23.79 -16.18
C ALA A 237 22.44 25.27 -15.76
N ALA A 238 21.63 25.52 -14.73
CA ALA A 238 21.29 26.85 -14.24
C ALA A 238 22.06 27.27 -12.97
N CYS A 239 22.91 26.39 -12.42
CA CYS A 239 23.83 26.65 -11.31
C CYS A 239 25.27 26.74 -11.83
#